data_AF-A0A9D8LKR5-F1
#
_entry.id   AF-A0A9D8LKR5-F1
#
_cell.length_a   1.000
_cell.length_b   1.000
_cell.length_c   1.000
_cell.angle_alpha   90.00
_cell.angle_beta   90.00
_cell.angle_gamma   90.00
#
_symmetry.space_group_name_H-M   'P 1'
#
loop_
_entity.id
_entity.type
_entity.pdbx_description
1 polymer ?
#
loop_
_entity_poly.entity_id
_entity_poly.type
_entity_poly.pdbx_seq_one_letter_code
_entity_poly.pdbx_strand_id
1 'polypeptide(L)'
;MSGIEVGRTYAVTCPFTRDVFSEWGEDGVAHSLTWKPVVRWTEGEYPEAIAHGVGQVLYSVVSVHELPRPYPARVFYTRQWVSPDGKAFGKKALRVTTREAFRRRLAGYRPQGFDGWSIEEMGEEECAALLASA
;
A
#
# COMPACT_ATOMS: atom_id res chain seq x y z
N MET A 1 -0.15 12.16 20.10
CA MET A 1 0.87 11.41 19.34
C MET A 1 2.21 12.11 19.50
N SER A 2 3.20 11.39 20.01
CA SER A 2 4.61 11.81 20.05
C SER A 2 5.09 12.24 18.66
N GLY A 3 6.08 13.14 18.59
CA GLY A 3 6.54 13.75 17.34
C GLY A 3 6.97 12.76 16.25
N ILE A 4 7.02 13.25 15.00
CA ILE A 4 7.60 12.51 13.87
C ILE A 4 9.12 12.50 14.05
N GLU A 5 9.70 11.32 14.16
CA GLU A 5 11.11 11.10 14.48
C GLU A 5 11.91 10.81 13.20
N VAL A 6 13.03 11.51 13.01
CA VAL A 6 13.93 11.31 11.86
C VAL A 6 14.67 9.98 12.01
N GLY A 7 14.82 9.22 10.92
CA GLY A 7 15.44 7.88 10.93
C GLY A 7 14.48 6.76 11.33
N ARG A 8 13.29 7.08 11.86
CA ARG A 8 12.29 6.10 12.25
C ARG A 8 11.48 5.58 11.06
N THR A 9 11.18 4.29 11.09
CA THR A 9 10.20 3.65 10.21
C THR A 9 8.90 3.39 10.97
N TYR A 10 7.80 3.87 10.41
CA TYR A 10 6.45 3.61 10.90
C TYR A 10 5.77 2.59 10.00
N ALA A 11 5.22 1.54 10.59
CA ALA A 11 4.39 0.56 9.89
C ALA A 11 2.91 0.92 10.10
N VAL A 12 2.13 0.89 9.02
CA VAL A 12 0.68 1.12 9.04
C VAL A 12 0.01 -0.02 8.29
N THR A 13 -1.05 -0.59 8.87
CA THR A 13 -1.83 -1.65 8.24
C THR A 13 -2.38 -1.20 6.88
N CYS A 14 -2.29 -2.06 5.88
CA CYS A 14 -2.65 -1.78 4.49
C CYS A 14 -3.38 -2.99 3.89
N PRO A 15 -4.52 -2.80 3.20
CA PRO A 15 -5.17 -3.85 2.43
C PRO A 15 -4.36 -4.20 1.18
N PHE A 16 -4.48 -5.46 0.76
CA PHE A 16 -3.92 -5.96 -0.48
C PHE A 16 -4.94 -6.81 -1.23
N THR A 17 -4.88 -6.76 -2.55
CA THR A 17 -5.57 -7.71 -3.43
C THR A 17 -4.56 -8.64 -4.09
N ARG A 18 -4.99 -9.87 -4.37
CA ARG A 18 -4.29 -10.77 -5.29
C ARG A 18 -4.58 -10.31 -6.72
N ASP A 19 -3.54 -10.29 -7.53
CA ASP A 19 -3.63 -9.92 -8.93
C ASP A 19 -2.62 -10.73 -9.75
N VAL A 20 -2.82 -10.81 -11.06
CA VAL A 20 -1.87 -11.48 -11.95
C VAL A 20 -0.75 -10.53 -12.33
N PHE A 21 0.47 -11.04 -12.25
CA PHE A 21 1.66 -10.42 -12.77
C PHE A 21 2.14 -11.23 -13.98
N SER A 22 2.21 -10.56 -15.12
CA SER A 22 2.71 -11.13 -16.36
C SER A 22 4.14 -10.64 -16.59
N GLU A 23 5.06 -11.58 -16.79
CA GLU A 23 6.46 -11.31 -17.09
C GLU A 23 6.83 -11.91 -18.44
N TRP A 24 7.54 -11.14 -19.28
CA TRP A 24 8.09 -11.64 -20.53
C TRP A 24 9.41 -12.35 -20.26
N GLY A 25 9.43 -13.67 -20.42
CA GLY A 25 10.61 -14.51 -20.39
C GLY A 25 11.06 -14.93 -21.78
N GLU A 26 12.13 -15.73 -21.83
CA GLU A 26 12.71 -16.28 -23.07
C GLU A 26 11.72 -17.22 -23.79
N ASP A 27 10.88 -17.93 -23.04
CA ASP A 27 9.87 -18.87 -23.54
C ASP A 27 8.48 -18.24 -23.76
N GLY A 28 8.36 -16.90 -23.65
CA GLY A 28 7.09 -16.18 -23.78
C GLY A 28 6.60 -15.55 -22.47
N VAL A 29 5.30 -15.26 -22.39
CA VAL A 29 4.68 -14.60 -21.21
C VAL A 29 4.38 -15.65 -20.14
N ALA A 30 4.97 -15.46 -18.95
CA ALA A 30 4.65 -16.23 -17.76
C ALA A 30 3.73 -15.43 -16.84
N HIS A 31 2.72 -16.10 -16.28
CA HIS A 31 1.76 -15.50 -15.34
C HIS A 31 2.01 -16.03 -13.92
N SER A 32 1.99 -15.13 -12.94
CA SER A 32 2.14 -15.48 -11.52
C SER A 32 1.25 -14.60 -10.64
N LEU A 33 0.86 -15.10 -9.47
CA LEU A 33 0.08 -14.31 -8.52
C LEU A 33 0.97 -13.36 -7.73
N THR A 34 0.54 -12.11 -7.64
CA THR A 34 1.21 -11.06 -6.87
C THR A 34 0.24 -10.35 -5.92
N TRP A 35 0.82 -9.64 -4.96
CA TRP A 35 0.07 -8.79 -4.03
C TRP A 35 0.17 -7.33 -4.46
N LYS A 36 -0.97 -6.65 -4.59
CA LYS A 36 -1.04 -5.21 -4.85
C LYS A 36 -1.64 -4.47 -3.64
N PRO A 37 -1.03 -3.36 -3.16
CA PRO A 37 -1.47 -2.64 -1.96
C PRO A 37 -2.67 -1.72 -2.25
N VAL A 38 -3.76 -2.33 -2.70
CA VAL A 38 -5.01 -1.70 -3.14
C VAL A 38 -6.21 -2.46 -2.58
N VAL A 39 -7.40 -1.91 -2.81
CA VAL A 39 -8.68 -2.59 -2.63
C VAL A 39 -9.29 -2.86 -4.01
N ARG A 40 -10.08 -3.92 -4.11
CA ARG A 40 -10.99 -4.18 -5.21
C ARG A 40 -12.35 -3.61 -4.85
N TRP A 41 -13.06 -3.03 -5.81
CA TRP A 41 -14.43 -2.58 -5.62
C TRP A 41 -15.39 -3.64 -6.14
N THR A 42 -16.45 -3.94 -5.40
CA THR A 42 -17.57 -4.74 -5.92
C THR A 42 -18.35 -3.97 -6.98
N GLU A 43 -19.03 -4.70 -7.85
CA GLU A 43 -20.04 -4.14 -8.75
C GLU A 43 -21.39 -4.08 -8.02
N GLY A 44 -22.15 -3.02 -8.22
CA GLY A 44 -23.48 -2.86 -7.63
C GLY A 44 -23.85 -1.41 -7.31
N GLU A 45 -25.05 -1.23 -6.77
CA GLU A 45 -25.58 0.08 -6.34
C GLU A 45 -24.79 0.68 -5.16
N TYR A 46 -24.24 -0.19 -4.31
CA TYR A 46 -23.40 0.17 -3.17
C TYR A 46 -22.06 -0.56 -3.24
N PRO A 47 -21.08 -0.04 -4.00
CA PRO A 47 -19.79 -0.69 -4.16
C PRO A 47 -19.02 -0.72 -2.84
N GLU A 48 -18.52 -1.90 -2.49
CA GLU A 48 -17.74 -2.15 -1.28
C GLU A 48 -16.27 -2.33 -1.63
N ALA A 49 -15.40 -1.82 -0.77
CA ALA A 49 -13.96 -2.00 -0.89
C ALA A 49 -13.51 -3.30 -0.20
N ILE A 50 -13.00 -4.23 -0.98
CA ILE A 50 -12.57 -5.56 -0.54
C ILE A 50 -11.04 -5.69 -0.65
N ALA A 51 -10.45 -6.40 0.30
CA ALA A 51 -9.06 -6.85 0.29
C ALA A 51 -9.00 -8.38 0.41
N HIS A 52 -8.05 -9.02 -0.28
CA HIS A 52 -7.79 -10.47 -0.14
C HIS A 52 -6.77 -10.79 0.97
N GLY A 53 -6.14 -9.77 1.53
CA GLY A 53 -5.17 -9.94 2.61
C GLY A 53 -4.73 -8.62 3.20
N VAL A 54 -4.06 -8.70 4.34
CA VAL A 54 -3.60 -7.54 5.10
C VAL A 54 -2.10 -7.59 5.24
N GLY A 55 -1.45 -6.52 4.82
CA GLY A 55 -0.02 -6.30 5.00
C GLY A 55 0.24 -4.95 5.63
N GLN A 56 1.40 -4.38 5.34
CA GLN A 56 1.81 -3.10 5.91
C GLN A 56 2.38 -2.17 4.85
N VAL A 57 2.16 -0.87 5.01
CA VAL A 57 2.96 0.17 4.39
C VAL A 57 3.99 0.67 5.40
N LEU A 58 5.24 0.78 4.96
CA LEU A 58 6.36 1.25 5.74
C LEU A 58 6.71 2.67 5.31
N TYR A 59 6.63 3.62 6.23
CA TYR A 59 7.04 5.00 6.05
C TYR A 59 8.31 5.29 6.84
N SER A 60 9.45 5.36 6.15
CA SER A 60 10.74 5.69 6.77
C SER A 60 11.04 7.17 6.64
N VAL A 61 11.10 7.88 7.76
CA VAL A 61 11.35 9.33 7.79
C VAL A 61 12.82 9.61 7.54
N VAL A 62 13.10 10.38 6.49
CA VAL A 62 14.45 10.77 6.09
C VAL A 62 14.84 12.10 6.72
N SER A 63 13.94 13.08 6.70
CA SER A 63 14.17 14.37 7.35
C SER A 63 12.86 15.10 7.63
N VAL A 64 12.90 16.04 8.57
CA VAL A 64 11.79 16.95 8.87
C VAL A 64 12.35 18.38 8.86
N HIS A 65 11.80 19.22 7.98
CA HIS A 65 12.23 20.60 7.81
C HIS A 65 11.14 21.54 8.32
N GLU A 66 11.50 22.32 9.34
CA GLU A 66 10.72 23.48 9.74
C GLU A 66 10.97 24.62 8.74
N LEU A 67 9.90 25.26 8.30
CA LEU A 67 9.96 26.42 7.42
C LEU A 67 9.54 27.66 8.21
N PRO A 68 10.05 28.85 7.83
CA PRO A 68 9.55 30.09 8.43
C PRO A 68 8.03 30.20 8.20
N ARG A 69 7.34 30.84 9.14
CA ARG A 69 5.91 31.13 8.99
C ARG A 69 5.69 31.95 7.69
N PRO A 70 4.59 31.73 6.96
CA PRO A 70 3.41 30.92 7.32
C PRO A 70 3.46 29.45 6.85
N TYR A 71 4.62 28.96 6.38
CA TYR A 71 4.67 27.68 5.67
C TYR A 71 4.68 26.47 6.61
N PRO A 72 3.94 25.39 6.29
CA PRO A 72 3.92 24.19 7.12
C PRO A 72 5.22 23.39 6.98
N ALA A 73 5.63 22.76 8.09
CA ALA A 73 6.77 21.85 8.12
C ALA A 73 6.65 20.73 7.07
N ARG A 74 7.79 20.38 6.45
CA ARG A 74 7.88 19.33 5.43
C ARG A 74 8.52 18.08 6.00
N VAL A 75 7.96 16.93 5.65
CA VAL A 75 8.49 15.61 6.00
C VAL A 75 8.92 14.93 4.72
N PHE A 76 10.21 14.58 4.67
CA PHE A 76 10.78 13.75 3.62
C PHE A 76 10.82 12.32 4.12
N TYR A 77 10.35 11.38 3.29
CA TYR A 77 10.22 9.99 3.68
C TYR A 77 10.35 9.06 2.47
N THR A 78 10.68 7.80 2.71
CA THR A 78 10.52 6.73 1.72
C THR A 78 9.30 5.89 2.07
N ARG A 79 8.73 5.22 1.05
CA ARG A 79 7.57 4.34 1.20
C ARG A 79 7.86 2.98 0.59
N GLN A 80 7.64 1.93 1.36
CA GLN A 80 7.69 0.54 0.92
C GLN A 80 6.48 -0.22 1.47
N TRP A 81 6.31 -1.46 1.04
CA TRP A 81 5.23 -2.32 1.50
C TRP A 81 5.78 -3.66 1.96
N VAL A 82 5.06 -4.29 2.87
CA VAL A 82 5.21 -5.69 3.27
C VAL A 82 3.90 -6.37 2.89
N SER A 83 3.98 -7.37 2.02
CA SER A 83 2.80 -8.14 1.59
C SER A 83 2.21 -8.93 2.75
N PRO A 84 0.98 -9.46 2.62
CA PRO A 84 0.41 -10.40 3.58
C PRO A 84 1.34 -11.60 3.87
N ASP A 85 2.04 -12.10 2.85
CA ASP A 85 3.03 -13.17 2.99
C ASP A 85 4.36 -12.73 3.66
N GLY A 86 4.47 -11.49 4.14
CA GLY A 86 5.67 -10.97 4.82
C GLY A 86 6.79 -10.49 3.89
N LYS A 87 6.60 -10.52 2.57
CA LYS A 87 7.62 -10.09 1.59
C LYS A 87 7.63 -8.57 1.43
N ALA A 88 8.79 -7.94 1.65
CA ALA A 88 8.97 -6.51 1.43
C ALA A 88 9.16 -6.19 -0.07
N PHE A 89 8.52 -5.12 -0.55
CA PHE A 89 8.65 -4.66 -1.94
C PHE A 89 8.40 -3.15 -2.10
N GLY A 90 8.62 -2.66 -3.33
CA GLY A 90 8.48 -1.26 -3.70
C GLY A 90 9.80 -0.48 -3.66
N LYS A 91 9.98 0.38 -4.67
CA LYS A 91 11.17 1.23 -4.80
C LYS A 91 11.24 2.25 -3.67
N LYS A 92 12.42 2.41 -3.07
CA LYS A 92 12.73 3.47 -2.07
C LYS A 92 12.82 4.86 -2.73
N ALA A 93 11.72 5.32 -3.31
CA ALA A 93 11.62 6.67 -3.86
C ALA A 93 11.46 7.67 -2.70
N LEU A 94 12.23 8.75 -2.74
CA LEU A 94 12.08 9.87 -1.81
C LEU A 94 10.78 10.61 -2.11
N ARG A 95 9.98 10.86 -1.08
CA ARG A 95 8.70 11.55 -1.12
C ARG A 95 8.72 12.71 -0.14
N VAL A 96 7.91 13.73 -0.40
CA VAL A 96 7.73 14.88 0.49
C VAL A 96 6.26 15.17 0.70
N THR A 97 5.88 15.54 1.92
CA THR A 97 4.52 16.00 2.24
C THR A 97 4.54 16.96 3.44
N THR A 98 3.41 17.55 3.81
CA THR A 98 3.33 18.36 5.04
C THR A 98 3.34 17.45 6.27
N ARG A 99 3.80 17.95 7.41
CA ARG A 99 3.74 17.23 8.70
C ARG A 99 2.35 16.70 9.00
N GLU A 100 1.32 17.51 8.75
CA GLU A 100 -0.07 17.13 9.01
C GLU A 100 -0.55 16.03 8.05
N ALA A 101 -0.25 16.14 6.76
CA ALA A 101 -0.58 15.09 5.80
C ALA A 101 0.21 13.79 6.07
N PHE A 102 1.40 13.87 6.66
CA PHE A 102 2.14 12.68 7.10
C PHE A 102 1.47 12.03 8.31
N ARG A 103 1.07 12.81 9.32
CA ARG A 103 0.31 12.30 10.48
C ARG A 103 -0.95 11.56 10.08
N ARG A 104 -1.71 12.08 9.11
CA ARG A 104 -2.90 11.41 8.58
C ARG A 104 -2.58 10.06 7.93
N ARG A 105 -1.43 9.93 7.27
CA ARG A 105 -0.97 8.64 6.72
C ARG A 105 -0.59 7.64 7.81
N LEU A 106 -0.06 8.11 8.93
CA LEU A 106 0.24 7.26 10.08
C LEU A 106 -1.02 6.81 10.83
N ALA A 107 -2.10 7.58 10.75
CA ALA A 107 -3.36 7.25 11.41
C ALA A 107 -4.11 6.09 10.72
N GLY A 108 -3.83 5.83 9.45
CA GLY A 108 -4.42 4.72 8.71
C GLY A 108 -4.16 4.80 7.21
N TYR A 109 -4.06 3.64 6.57
CA TYR A 109 -3.95 3.58 5.12
C TYR A 109 -5.32 3.78 4.48
N ARG A 110 -5.41 4.77 3.59
CA ARG A 110 -6.64 5.12 2.86
C ARG A 110 -6.43 4.85 1.37
N PRO A 111 -6.69 3.61 0.90
CA PRO A 111 -6.58 3.32 -0.52
C PRO A 111 -7.59 4.20 -1.26
N GLN A 112 -7.11 4.96 -2.25
CA GLN A 112 -7.95 5.84 -3.08
C GLN A 112 -8.77 6.89 -2.30
N GLY A 113 -8.38 7.21 -1.06
CA GLY A 113 -9.06 8.20 -0.21
C GLY A 113 -10.28 7.67 0.56
N PHE A 114 -10.58 6.37 0.45
CA PHE A 114 -11.69 5.74 1.18
C PHE A 114 -11.28 5.28 2.58
N ASP A 115 -12.21 5.38 3.53
CA ASP A 115 -12.06 4.93 4.91
C ASP A 115 -12.85 3.62 5.09
N GLY A 116 -12.13 2.51 5.23
CA GLY A 116 -12.70 1.19 5.48
C GLY A 116 -12.47 0.21 4.33
N TRP A 117 -12.48 -1.07 4.66
CA TRP A 117 -12.45 -2.20 3.73
C TRP A 117 -12.77 -3.48 4.50
N SER A 118 -13.33 -4.47 3.82
CA SER A 118 -13.55 -5.81 4.33
C SER A 118 -12.48 -6.78 3.81
N ILE A 119 -12.30 -7.90 4.52
CA ILE A 119 -11.43 -8.99 4.07
C ILE A 119 -12.33 -10.04 3.43
N GLU A 120 -11.98 -10.45 2.21
CA GLU A 120 -12.56 -11.58 1.50
C GLU A 120 -11.43 -12.46 1.02
N GLU A 121 -11.25 -13.62 1.66
CA GLU A 121 -10.20 -14.55 1.28
C GLU A 121 -10.49 -15.15 -0.09
N MET A 122 -9.51 -15.06 -0.98
CA MET A 122 -9.64 -15.63 -2.33
C MET A 122 -9.33 -17.12 -2.27
N GLY A 123 -10.26 -17.96 -2.72
CA GLY A 123 -10.11 -19.42 -2.69
C GLY A 123 -9.02 -19.93 -3.64
N GLU A 124 -8.54 -21.15 -3.44
CA GLU A 124 -7.54 -21.78 -4.34
C GLU A 124 -8.05 -21.90 -5.78
N GLU A 125 -9.34 -22.23 -5.95
CA GLU A 125 -9.98 -22.32 -7.27
C GLU A 125 -10.06 -20.95 -7.96
N GLU A 126 -10.34 -19.89 -7.20
CA GLU A 126 -10.36 -18.52 -7.73
C GLU A 126 -8.97 -18.03 -8.09
N CYS A 127 -7.95 -18.39 -7.30
CA CYS A 127 -6.55 -18.16 -7.61
C CYS A 127 -6.15 -18.84 -8.93
N ALA A 128 -6.56 -20.09 -9.12
CA ALA A 128 -6.30 -20.85 -10.34
C ALA A 128 -7.06 -20.25 -11.54
N ALA A 129 -8.33 -19.89 -11.37
CA ALA A 129 -9.14 -19.25 -12.40
C ALA A 129 -8.57 -17.90 -12.82
N LEU A 130 -8.10 -17.10 -11.85
CA LEU A 130 -7.49 -15.81 -12.11
C LEU A 130 -6.23 -15.95 -12.97
N LEU A 131 -5.37 -16.92 -12.66
CA LEU A 131 -4.19 -17.24 -13.48
C LEU A 131 -4.55 -17.77 -14.87
N ALA A 132 -5.59 -18.59 -14.99
CA ALA A 132 -6.04 -19.16 -16.27
C ALA A 132 -6.70 -18.12 -17.19
N SER A 133 -7.15 -16.99 -16.64
CA SER A 133 -7.82 -15.91 -17.38
C SER A 133 -6.88 -14.80 -17.87
N ALA A 134 -5.60 -14.87 -17.55
CA ALA A 134 -4.59 -13.85 -17.87
C ALA A 134 -3.80 -14.18 -19.15
#